data_AF-A0A2S2R808-F1
#
_entry.id   AF-A0A2S2R808-F1
#
_cell.length_a   1.000
_cell.length_b   1.000
_cell.length_c   1.000
_cell.angle_alpha   90.00
_cell.angle_beta   90.00
_cell.angle_gamma   90.00
#
_symmetry.space_group_name_H-M   'P 1'
#
loop_
_entity.id
_entity.type
_entity.pdbx_description
1 polymer ?
#
loop_
_entity_poly.entity_id
_entity_poly.type
_entity_poly.pdbx_seq_one_letter_code
_entity_poly.pdbx_strand_id
1 'polypeptide(L)'
;MIDKFVCAEIPNPDVDPLLYEIVKANMIHGQCGLLNKNSPCMKGGVCSKRYPVTLIQETQRGEDGYPKYRRRSTNDGGFKVSIESIDLDNRWVVPYNPVL
;
A
#
# COMPACT_ATOMS: atom_id res chain seq x y z
N MET A 1 -11.27 -12.60 6.33
CA MET A 1 -10.61 -13.46 7.35
C MET A 1 -9.09 -13.27 7.37
N ILE A 2 -8.44 -13.03 6.21
CA ILE A 2 -7.00 -12.74 6.11
C ILE A 2 -6.64 -11.30 6.54
N ASP A 3 -7.52 -10.35 6.25
CA ASP A 3 -7.26 -8.90 6.47
C ASP A 3 -7.03 -8.51 7.94
N LYS A 4 -7.39 -9.40 8.88
CA LYS A 4 -7.12 -9.22 10.31
C LYS A 4 -5.65 -9.43 10.68
N PHE A 5 -4.91 -10.16 9.84
CA PHE A 5 -3.52 -10.53 10.09
C PHE A 5 -2.56 -9.81 9.15
N VAL A 6 -3.02 -9.48 7.93
CA VAL A 6 -2.26 -8.72 6.95
C VAL A 6 -3.15 -7.66 6.33
N CYS A 7 -2.77 -6.40 6.53
CA CYS A 7 -3.42 -5.24 5.93
C CYS A 7 -2.50 -4.64 4.86
N ALA A 8 -3.09 -4.10 3.80
CA ALA A 8 -2.38 -3.36 2.76
C ALA A 8 -3.05 -2.01 2.48
N GLU A 9 -3.69 -1.44 3.50
CA GLU A 9 -4.40 -0.16 3.44
C GLU A 9 -3.79 0.85 4.42
N ILE A 10 -3.87 2.12 4.05
CA ILE A 10 -3.61 3.26 4.92
C ILE A 10 -4.73 3.27 5.99
N PRO A 11 -4.39 3.25 7.29
CA PRO A 11 -5.35 3.34 8.38
C PRO A 11 -6.16 4.63 8.31
N ASN A 12 -7.34 4.62 8.93
CA ASN A 12 -8.11 5.85 9.09
C ASN A 12 -7.41 6.74 10.14
N PRO A 13 -6.96 7.96 9.78
CA PRO A 13 -6.27 8.85 10.71
C PRO A 13 -7.15 9.31 11.89
N ASP A 14 -8.47 9.31 11.74
CA ASP A 14 -9.40 9.72 12.81
C ASP A 14 -9.69 8.59 13.81
N VAL A 15 -9.54 7.33 13.39
CA VAL A 15 -9.84 6.15 14.22
C VAL A 15 -8.59 5.59 14.88
N ASP A 16 -7.48 5.55 14.14
CA ASP A 16 -6.19 5.06 14.63
C ASP A 16 -5.04 5.94 14.11
N PRO A 17 -4.86 7.14 14.69
CA PRO A 17 -3.82 8.07 14.27
C PRO A 17 -2.41 7.53 14.49
N LEU A 18 -2.21 6.67 15.50
CA LEU A 18 -0.91 6.08 15.80
C LEU A 18 -0.50 5.10 14.70
N LEU A 19 -1.38 4.15 14.35
CA LEU A 19 -1.12 3.22 13.26
C LEU A 19 -0.98 3.96 11.93
N TYR A 20 -1.76 5.01 11.70
CA TYR A 20 -1.65 5.87 10.52
C TYR A 20 -0.23 6.45 10.37
N GLU A 21 0.34 7.06 11.41
CA GLU A 21 1.70 7.62 11.33
C GLU A 21 2.76 6.53 11.19
N ILE A 22 2.60 5.37 11.86
CA ILE A 22 3.50 4.22 11.68
C ILE A 22 3.48 3.73 10.24
N VAL A 23 2.29 3.55 9.65
CA VAL A 23 2.12 3.09 8.28
C VAL A 23 2.69 4.11 7.31
N LYS A 24 2.35 5.39 7.47
CA LYS A 24 2.87 6.50 6.65
C LYS A 24 4.40 6.56 6.65
N ALA A 25 5.03 6.37 7.80
CA ALA A 25 6.49 6.45 7.93
C ALA A 25 7.23 5.19 7.45
N ASN A 26 6.66 4.00 7.65
CA ASN A 26 7.40 2.73 7.49
C ASN A 26 6.83 1.79 6.43
N MET A 27 5.53 1.87 6.17
CA MET A 27 4.78 0.91 5.34
C MET A 27 4.26 1.53 4.06
N ILE A 28 4.78 2.68 3.64
CA ILE A 28 4.56 3.21 2.29
C ILE A 28 5.79 2.91 1.45
N HIS A 29 5.57 2.24 0.33
CA HIS A 29 6.61 2.05 -0.65
C HIS A 29 7.04 3.42 -1.17
N GLY A 30 8.34 3.69 -1.10
CA GLY A 30 8.91 4.92 -1.64
C GLY A 30 8.55 5.12 -3.11
N GLN A 31 8.55 6.38 -3.54
CA GLN A 31 8.30 6.74 -4.93
C GLN A 31 9.19 5.92 -5.85
N CYS A 32 8.59 5.35 -6.90
CA CYS A 32 9.32 4.60 -7.93
C CYS A 32 8.55 4.67 -9.25
N GLY A 33 9.06 3.97 -10.27
CA GLY A 33 8.41 3.95 -11.59
C GLY A 33 8.55 5.30 -12.27
N LEU A 34 7.42 5.85 -12.71
CA LEU A 34 7.39 7.17 -13.35
C LEU A 34 7.66 8.32 -12.37
N LEU A 35 7.37 8.13 -11.08
CA LEU A 35 7.61 9.14 -10.05
C LEU A 35 9.11 9.25 -9.72
N ASN A 36 9.82 8.12 -9.72
CA ASN A 36 11.26 8.10 -9.51
C ASN A 36 11.90 6.87 -10.18
N LYS A 37 12.62 7.10 -11.28
CA LYS A 37 13.30 6.04 -12.04
C LYS A 37 14.60 5.56 -11.39
N ASN A 38 15.14 6.34 -10.45
CA ASN A 38 16.42 6.08 -9.79
C ASN A 38 16.27 5.27 -8.51
N SER A 39 15.04 4.94 -8.10
CA SER A 39 14.80 4.20 -6.87
C SER A 39 15.47 2.82 -6.89
N PRO A 40 16.03 2.33 -5.76
CA PRO A 40 16.74 1.04 -5.71
C PRO A 40 15.91 -0.18 -6.13
N CYS A 41 14.58 -0.06 -6.05
CA CYS A 41 13.65 -1.11 -6.48
C CYS A 41 13.50 -1.21 -8.00
N MET A 42 13.95 -0.21 -8.78
CA MET A 42 13.83 -0.18 -10.23
C MET A 42 14.83 -1.12 -10.89
N LYS A 43 14.32 -2.03 -11.74
CA LYS A 43 15.12 -2.96 -12.55
C LYS A 43 14.55 -3.01 -13.96
N GLY A 44 15.37 -2.77 -14.99
CA GLY A 44 14.91 -2.79 -16.38
C GLY A 44 13.77 -1.81 -16.68
N GLY A 45 13.75 -0.65 -16.00
CA GLY A 45 12.70 0.38 -16.16
C GLY A 45 11.38 0.09 -15.43
N VAL A 46 11.26 -1.02 -14.71
CA VAL A 46 10.07 -1.37 -13.93
C VAL A 46 10.39 -1.56 -12.45
N CYS A 47 9.42 -1.29 -11.57
CA CYS A 47 9.60 -1.59 -10.15
C CYS A 47 9.63 -3.11 -9.96
N SER A 48 10.73 -3.65 -9.43
CA SER A 48 10.88 -5.09 -9.15
C SER A 48 9.89 -5.62 -8.11
N LYS A 49 9.28 -4.73 -7.33
CA LYS A 49 8.22 -5.04 -6.36
C LYS A 49 6.81 -4.78 -6.89
N ARG A 50 6.68 -4.42 -8.18
CA ARG A 50 5.42 -4.23 -8.92
C ARG A 50 4.53 -3.11 -8.38
N TYR A 51 5.12 -2.04 -7.85
CA TYR A 51 4.39 -0.83 -7.48
C TYR A 51 4.18 0.09 -8.69
N PRO A 52 3.05 0.83 -8.74
CA PRO A 52 1.90 0.76 -7.81
C PRO A 52 1.07 -0.53 -7.99
N VAL A 53 0.62 -1.12 -6.88
CA VAL A 53 -0.19 -2.36 -6.88
C VAL A 53 -1.64 -2.05 -7.25
N THR A 54 -2.35 -2.95 -7.91
CA THR A 54 -3.77 -2.76 -8.29
C THR A 54 -4.69 -2.60 -7.06
N LEU A 55 -5.69 -1.72 -7.18
CA LEU A 55 -6.76 -1.57 -6.20
C LEU A 55 -7.77 -2.71 -6.33
N ILE A 56 -8.16 -3.31 -5.21
CA ILE A 56 -9.17 -4.36 -5.14
C ILE A 56 -9.99 -4.20 -3.85
N GLN A 57 -11.32 -4.33 -3.96
CA GLN A 57 -12.23 -4.09 -2.84
C GLN A 57 -12.19 -5.18 -1.76
N GLU A 58 -11.77 -6.39 -2.10
CA GLU A 58 -11.69 -7.52 -1.18
C GLU A 58 -10.46 -8.37 -1.48
N THR A 59 -9.96 -9.06 -0.46
CA THR A 59 -8.83 -9.98 -0.62
C THR A 59 -9.24 -11.19 -1.44
N GLN A 60 -8.46 -11.49 -2.49
CA GLN A 60 -8.73 -12.58 -3.43
C GLN A 60 -7.61 -13.61 -3.40
N ARG A 61 -7.93 -14.85 -3.78
CA ARG A 61 -6.90 -15.87 -4.01
C ARG A 61 -6.10 -15.49 -5.27
N GLY A 62 -4.78 -15.37 -5.14
CA GLY A 62 -3.90 -15.18 -6.29
C GLY A 62 -3.64 -16.49 -7.02
N GLU A 63 -3.36 -16.36 -8.32
CA GLU A 63 -3.05 -17.47 -9.21
C GLU A 63 -1.71 -18.14 -8.89
N ASP A 64 -0.80 -17.39 -8.24
CA ASP A 64 0.51 -17.83 -7.77
C ASP A 64 0.48 -18.48 -6.38
N GLY A 65 -0.71 -18.68 -5.82
CA GLY A 65 -0.90 -19.24 -4.47
C GLY A 65 -0.78 -18.21 -3.34
N TYR A 66 -0.45 -16.95 -3.63
CA TYR A 66 -0.42 -15.88 -2.64
C TYR A 66 -1.72 -15.07 -2.67
N PRO A 67 -2.25 -14.62 -1.52
CA PRO A 67 -3.43 -13.76 -1.52
C PRO A 67 -3.12 -12.39 -2.13
N LYS A 68 -4.03 -11.90 -2.98
CA LYS A 68 -4.07 -10.50 -3.39
C LYS A 68 -4.83 -9.73 -2.31
N TYR A 69 -4.11 -8.98 -1.49
CA TYR A 69 -4.70 -8.24 -0.37
C TYR A 69 -5.57 -7.07 -0.82
N ARG A 70 -6.66 -6.86 -0.09
CA ARG A 70 -7.56 -5.70 -0.24
C ARG A 70 -6.79 -4.39 -0.22
N ARG A 71 -7.09 -3.53 -1.20
CA ARG A 71 -6.58 -2.16 -1.36
C ARG A 71 -7.71 -1.31 -1.93
N ARG A 72 -8.54 -0.74 -1.05
CA ARG A 72 -9.70 0.06 -1.50
C ARG A 72 -9.28 1.37 -2.13
N SER A 73 -10.01 1.79 -3.16
CA SER A 73 -9.87 3.13 -3.72
C SER A 73 -10.42 4.17 -2.75
N THR A 74 -10.15 5.46 -2.98
CA THR A 74 -10.79 6.53 -2.20
C THR A 74 -12.31 6.57 -2.36
N ASN A 75 -12.82 6.08 -3.49
CA ASN A 75 -14.27 5.98 -3.72
C ASN A 75 -14.90 4.82 -2.92
N ASP A 76 -14.09 3.86 -2.48
CA ASP A 76 -14.51 2.71 -1.66
C ASP A 76 -14.13 2.89 -0.17
N GLY A 77 -13.85 4.12 0.27
CA GLY A 77 -13.46 4.43 1.65
C GLY A 77 -12.01 4.11 1.99
N GLY A 78 -11.12 4.03 1.01
CA GLY A 78 -9.68 4.04 1.20
C GLY A 78 -9.13 5.44 1.48
N PHE A 79 -7.97 5.52 2.14
CA PHE A 79 -7.32 6.78 2.50
C PHE A 79 -6.11 7.07 1.60
N LYS A 80 -5.59 8.29 1.73
CA LYS A 80 -4.35 8.76 1.09
C LYS A 80 -3.40 9.31 2.15
N VAL A 81 -2.12 9.32 1.82
CA VAL A 81 -1.06 10.01 2.56
C VAL A 81 -0.31 10.94 1.62
N SER A 82 0.07 12.12 2.11
CA SER A 82 0.95 13.02 1.37
C SER A 82 2.40 12.80 1.84
N ILE A 83 3.28 12.40 0.92
CA ILE A 83 4.72 12.23 1.15
C ILE A 83 5.45 13.08 0.13
N GLU A 84 6.29 14.01 0.59
CA GLU A 84 7.05 14.93 -0.27
C GLU A 84 6.16 15.66 -1.30
N SER A 85 4.98 16.13 -0.85
CA SER A 85 3.97 16.81 -1.69
C SER A 85 3.32 15.94 -2.78
N ILE A 86 3.45 14.61 -2.70
CA ILE A 86 2.76 13.66 -3.56
C ILE A 86 1.73 12.88 -2.75
N ASP A 87 0.49 12.85 -3.25
CA ASP A 87 -0.58 12.05 -2.67
C ASP A 87 -0.51 10.60 -3.15
N LEU A 88 -0.25 9.69 -2.21
CA LEU A 88 -0.19 8.27 -2.42
C LEU A 88 -1.40 7.59 -1.76
N ASP A 89 -2.02 6.67 -2.48
CA ASP A 89 -3.15 5.88 -1.97
C ASP A 89 -2.72 4.45 -1.61
N ASN A 90 -3.70 3.60 -1.31
CA ASN A 90 -3.52 2.20 -0.95
C ASN A 90 -2.73 1.37 -1.97
N ARG A 91 -2.45 1.84 -3.19
CA ARG A 91 -1.59 1.13 -4.15
C ARG A 91 -0.13 1.09 -3.74
N TRP A 92 0.29 1.98 -2.84
CA TRP A 92 1.68 2.16 -2.41
C TRP A 92 1.99 1.49 -1.07
N VAL A 93 0.99 0.98 -0.37
CA VAL A 93 1.18 0.37 0.96
C VAL A 93 1.94 -0.95 0.85
N VAL A 94 3.00 -1.11 1.62
CA VAL A 94 3.65 -2.39 1.87
C VAL A 94 2.79 -3.16 2.87
N PRO A 95 2.38 -4.43 2.60
CA PRO A 95 1.54 -5.17 3.52
C PRO A 95 2.18 -5.31 4.92
N TYR A 96 1.38 -5.10 5.97
CA TYR A 96 1.82 -5.10 7.37
C TYR A 96 0.81 -5.85 8.25
N ASN A 97 1.22 -6.22 9.46
CA ASN A 97 0.30 -6.77 10.45
C ASN A 97 -0.27 -5.62 11.30
N PRO A 98 -1.61 -5.41 11.33
CA PRO A 98 -2.20 -4.31 12.09
C PRO A 98 -2.22 -4.53 13.61
N VAL A 99 -1.81 -5.70 14.11
CA VAL A 99 -1.90 -6.09 15.54
C VAL A 99 -0.53 -6.19 16.23
N LEU A 100 0.58 -5.99 15.50
CA LEU A 100 1.95 -6.04 16.05
C LEU A 100 2.47 -4.67 16.47
#